data_AF-A0A934G2Q8-F1
#
_entry.id   AF-A0A934G2Q8-F1
#
_cell.length_a   1.000
_cell.length_b   1.000
_cell.length_c   1.000
_cell.angle_alpha   90.00
_cell.angle_beta   90.00
_cell.angle_gamma   90.00
#
_symmetry.space_group_name_H-M   'P 1'
#
loop_
_entity.id
_entity.type
_entity.pdbx_description
1 polymer ?
#
loop_
_entity_poly.entity_id
_entity_poly.type
_entity_poly.pdbx_seq_one_letter_code
_entity_poly.pdbx_strand_id
1 'polypeptide(L)'
;MKPMRFFLDSHDRTRKTFPEKLSPEDFEKFYALYEKACYDENVVPIRIHVSYEEGRAFCLNMADNADAVKRAHERVGLPYDSIVEVATATPGDTFFRRKAA
;
A
#
# COMPACT_ATOMS: atom_id res chain seq x y z
N MET A 1 14.00 1.48 17.85
CA MET A 1 13.00 1.32 16.78
C MET A 1 13.49 0.23 15.85
N LYS A 2 12.62 -0.68 15.41
CA LYS A 2 12.96 -1.64 14.36
C LYS A 2 13.03 -0.91 13.01
N PRO A 3 13.89 -1.35 12.07
CA PRO A 3 14.00 -0.70 10.78
C PRO A 3 12.72 -0.94 9.97
N MET A 4 12.11 0.15 9.51
CA MET A 4 10.97 0.13 8.60
C MET A 4 11.42 -0.23 7.17
N ARG A 5 10.58 -0.99 6.46
CA ARG A 5 10.77 -1.41 5.07
C ARG A 5 9.56 -1.00 4.25
N PHE A 6 9.71 -0.89 2.93
CA PHE A 6 8.61 -0.54 2.04
C PHE A 6 7.86 -1.78 1.57
N PHE A 7 6.53 -1.71 1.63
CA PHE A 7 5.64 -2.74 1.12
C PHE A 7 4.65 -2.10 0.16
N LEU A 8 4.51 -2.71 -1.02
CA LEU A 8 3.46 -2.38 -1.97
C LEU A 8 2.37 -3.43 -1.83
N ASP A 9 1.16 -2.99 -1.47
CA ASP A 9 -0.04 -3.80 -1.61
C ASP A 9 -0.86 -3.38 -2.83
N SER A 10 -1.65 -4.32 -3.34
CA SER A 10 -2.47 -4.12 -4.53
C SER A 10 -3.89 -4.63 -4.34
N HIS A 11 -4.83 -3.93 -4.97
CA HIS A 11 -6.24 -4.29 -5.04
C HIS A 11 -6.70 -4.26 -6.50
N ASP A 12 -7.54 -5.22 -6.87
CA ASP A 12 -7.99 -5.43 -8.24
C ASP A 12 -9.41 -5.98 -8.27
N ARG A 13 -10.30 -5.32 -9.02
CA ARG A 13 -11.71 -5.74 -9.16
C ARG A 13 -11.82 -7.14 -9.74
N THR A 14 -10.96 -7.50 -10.70
CA THR A 14 -10.96 -8.83 -11.34
C THR A 14 -10.60 -9.96 -10.36
N ARG A 15 -9.87 -9.62 -9.29
CA ARG A 15 -9.48 -10.55 -8.22
C ARG A 15 -10.34 -10.41 -6.96
N LYS A 16 -11.43 -9.62 -7.04
CA LYS A 16 -12.38 -9.38 -5.94
C LYS A 16 -11.74 -8.77 -4.69
N THR A 17 -10.64 -8.03 -4.86
CA THR A 17 -9.96 -7.30 -3.79
C THR A 17 -10.23 -5.80 -3.85
N PHE A 18 -10.99 -5.36 -4.86
CA PHE A 18 -11.52 -4.01 -5.02
C PHE A 18 -13.03 -4.07 -5.34
N PRO A 19 -13.86 -3.16 -4.81
CA PRO A 19 -15.31 -3.17 -5.04
C PRO A 19 -15.72 -2.87 -6.49
N GLU A 20 -16.89 -3.37 -6.90
CA GLU A 20 -17.46 -3.15 -8.23
C GLU A 20 -17.69 -1.67 -8.55
N LYS A 21 -18.09 -0.89 -7.54
CA LYS A 21 -18.25 0.56 -7.62
C LYS A 21 -17.68 1.19 -6.36
N LEU A 22 -16.92 2.27 -6.53
CA LEU A 22 -16.38 3.05 -5.44
C LEU A 22 -16.38 4.52 -5.84
N SER A 23 -17.12 5.33 -5.08
CA SER A 23 -17.04 6.79 -5.22
C SER A 23 -15.81 7.32 -4.44
N PRO A 24 -15.28 8.49 -4.79
CA PRO A 24 -14.25 9.15 -3.99
C PRO A 24 -14.68 9.35 -2.52
N GLU A 25 -15.95 9.67 -2.28
CA GLU A 25 -16.49 9.89 -0.93
C GLU A 25 -16.55 8.60 -0.12
N ASP A 26 -16.89 7.47 -0.75
CA ASP A 26 -16.85 6.16 -0.11
C ASP A 26 -15.42 5.71 0.18
N PHE A 27 -14.50 5.99 -0.75
CA PHE A 27 -13.07 5.73 -0.56
C PHE A 27 -12.50 6.53 0.61
N GLU A 28 -12.83 7.82 0.74
CA GLU A 28 -12.37 8.66 1.85
C GLU A 28 -12.81 8.10 3.22
N LYS A 29 -14.09 7.72 3.34
CA LYS A 29 -14.64 7.14 4.57
C LYS A 29 -13.96 5.81 4.91
N PHE A 30 -13.77 4.95 3.91
CA PHE A 30 -13.06 3.69 4.09
C PHE A 30 -11.60 3.91 4.49
N TYR A 31 -10.92 4.85 3.82
CA TYR A 31 -9.52 5.14 4.05
C TYR A 31 -9.26 5.62 5.49
N ALA A 32 -10.16 6.42 6.08
CA ALA A 32 -10.04 6.83 7.48
C ALA A 32 -10.03 5.62 8.46
N LEU A 33 -10.79 4.56 8.17
CA LEU A 33 -10.78 3.33 8.96
C LEU A 33 -9.47 2.55 8.74
N TYR A 34 -9.05 2.42 7.49
CA TYR A 34 -7.81 1.73 7.13
C TYR A 34 -6.58 2.43 7.71
N GLU A 35 -6.50 3.75 7.63
CA GLU A 35 -5.40 4.55 8.19
C GLU A 35 -5.27 4.32 9.70
N LYS A 36 -6.38 4.32 10.42
CA LYS A 36 -6.38 3.99 11.85
C LYS A 36 -5.84 2.57 12.10
N ALA A 37 -6.31 1.59 11.31
CA ALA A 37 -5.86 0.21 11.44
C ALA A 37 -4.37 0.03 11.13
N CYS A 38 -3.83 0.79 10.17
CA CYS A 38 -2.41 0.86 9.89
C CYS A 38 -1.63 1.35 11.12
N TYR A 39 -2.03 2.46 11.73
CA TYR A 39 -1.35 2.99 12.91
C TYR A 39 -1.41 2.04 14.11
N ASP A 40 -2.55 1.36 14.33
CA ASP A 40 -2.70 0.35 15.37
C ASP A 40 -1.73 -0.85 15.18
N GLU A 41 -1.29 -1.11 13.96
CA GLU A 41 -0.35 -2.20 13.59
C GLU A 41 1.08 -1.73 13.32
N ASN A 42 1.41 -0.46 13.63
CA ASN A 42 2.71 0.16 13.31
C ASN A 42 3.04 0.13 11.80
N VAL A 43 2.02 0.37 10.98
CA VAL A 43 2.12 0.57 9.54
C VAL A 43 1.91 2.05 9.24
N VAL A 44 2.73 2.62 8.36
CA VAL A 44 2.59 4.01 7.90
C VAL A 44 2.22 3.99 6.42
N PRO A 45 0.98 4.37 6.05
CA PRO A 45 0.61 4.53 4.65
C PRO A 45 1.32 5.76 4.08
N ILE A 46 2.11 5.58 3.03
CA ILE A 46 2.93 6.64 2.43
C ILE A 46 2.19 7.31 1.27
N ARG A 47 1.63 6.48 0.39
CA ARG A 47 0.91 6.94 -0.79
C ARG A 47 0.02 5.84 -1.35
N ILE A 48 -1.19 6.22 -1.74
CA ILE A 48 -2.10 5.35 -2.46
C ILE A 48 -2.35 5.93 -3.84
N HIS A 49 -2.26 5.08 -4.86
CA HIS A 49 -2.68 5.40 -6.22
C HIS A 49 -3.93 4.59 -6.51
N VAL A 50 -5.03 5.27 -6.84
CA VAL A 50 -6.34 4.64 -7.11
C VAL A 50 -6.76 4.97 -8.53
N SER A 51 -7.20 3.95 -9.26
CA SER A 51 -7.97 4.10 -10.51
C SER A 51 -9.38 3.60 -10.27
N TYR A 52 -10.35 4.53 -10.16
CA TYR A 52 -11.75 4.21 -9.91
C TYR A 52 -12.40 3.50 -11.11
N GLU A 53 -12.06 3.93 -12.32
CA GLU A 53 -12.57 3.36 -13.57
C GLU A 53 -12.10 1.91 -13.73
N GLU A 54 -10.79 1.69 -13.66
CA GLU A 54 -10.18 0.36 -13.79
C GLU A 54 -10.41 -0.53 -12.55
N GLY A 55 -10.82 0.05 -11.42
CA GLY A 55 -11.06 -0.67 -10.18
C GLY A 55 -9.78 -1.26 -9.58
N ARG A 56 -8.72 -0.45 -9.50
CA ARG A 56 -7.43 -0.86 -8.97
C ARG A 56 -6.89 0.14 -7.96
N ALA A 57 -6.20 -0.35 -6.94
CA ALA A 57 -5.44 0.49 -6.03
C ALA A 57 -4.07 -0.11 -5.74
N PHE A 58 -3.10 0.77 -5.49
CA PHE A 58 -1.74 0.41 -5.14
C PHE A 58 -1.29 1.27 -3.95
N CYS A 59 -1.05 0.65 -2.80
CA CYS A 59 -0.69 1.35 -1.59
C CYS A 59 0.78 1.07 -1.25
N LEU A 60 1.58 2.14 -1.21
CA LEU A 60 2.92 2.09 -0.66
C LEU A 60 2.84 2.34 0.85
N ASN A 61 3.30 1.38 1.63
CA ASN A 61 3.33 1.45 3.09
C ASN A 61 4.76 1.26 3.60
N MET A 62 5.04 1.80 4.79
CA MET A 62 6.19 1.41 5.59
C MET A 62 5.73 0.55 6.76
N ALA A 63 6.44 -0.55 7.02
CA ALA A 63 6.16 -1.41 8.16
C ALA A 63 7.41 -2.18 8.61
N ASP A 64 7.35 -2.80 9.79
CA ASP A 64 8.40 -3.69 10.30
C ASP A 64 8.55 -4.95 9.43
N ASN A 65 7.44 -5.47 8.90
CA ASN A 65 7.36 -6.66 8.06
C ASN A 65 5.99 -6.72 7.35
N ALA A 66 5.86 -7.62 6.37
CA ALA A 66 4.62 -7.80 5.61
C ALA A 66 3.42 -8.21 6.48
N ASP A 67 3.64 -8.96 7.56
CA ASP A 67 2.55 -9.42 8.42
C ASP A 67 1.87 -8.28 9.18
N ALA A 68 2.58 -7.19 9.47
CA ALA A 68 1.95 -5.99 10.01
C ALA A 68 0.94 -5.37 9.02
N VAL A 69 1.30 -5.32 7.73
CA VAL A 69 0.40 -4.84 6.67
C VAL A 69 -0.81 -5.77 6.51
N LYS A 70 -0.61 -7.09 6.60
CA LYS A 70 -1.72 -8.07 6.58
C LYS A 70 -2.69 -7.86 7.75
N ARG A 71 -2.18 -7.67 8.97
CA ARG A 71 -3.05 -7.42 10.13
C ARG A 71 -3.83 -6.10 10.02
N ALA A 72 -3.23 -5.06 9.44
CA ALA A 72 -3.93 -3.81 9.17
C ALA A 72 -5.12 -4.01 8.21
N HIS A 73 -4.93 -4.83 7.16
CA HIS A 73 -5.99 -5.23 6.24
C HIS A 73 -7.08 -6.05 6.94
N GLU A 74 -6.69 -7.05 7.73
CA GLU A 74 -7.63 -7.93 8.46
C GLU A 74 -8.53 -7.14 9.43
N ARG A 75 -7.99 -6.12 10.10
CA ARG A 75 -8.74 -5.27 11.04
C ARG A 75 -9.94 -4.55 10.43
N VAL A 76 -9.87 -4.23 9.14
CA VAL A 76 -10.96 -3.55 8.40
C VAL A 76 -11.63 -4.47 7.38
N GLY A 77 -11.31 -5.76 7.39
CA GLY A 77 -11.84 -6.73 6.43
C GLY A 77 -11.49 -6.40 4.98
N LEU A 78 -10.34 -5.74 4.74
CA LEU A 78 -9.90 -5.35 3.40
C LEU A 78 -9.17 -6.52 2.72
N PRO A 79 -9.74 -7.16 1.69
CA PRO A 79 -9.00 -8.13 0.90
C PRO A 79 -7.90 -7.45 0.08
N TYR A 80 -6.76 -8.11 -0.08
CA TYR A 80 -5.65 -7.67 -0.93
C TYR A 80 -5.31 -8.75 -1.95
N ASP A 81 -4.76 -8.33 -3.08
CA ASP A 81 -4.24 -9.23 -4.11
C ASP A 81 -2.82 -9.69 -3.77
N SER A 82 -1.93 -8.73 -3.52
CA SER A 82 -0.56 -9.01 -3.12
C SER A 82 -0.07 -8.01 -2.08
N ILE A 83 0.90 -8.42 -1.26
CA ILE A 83 1.68 -7.55 -0.39
C ILE A 83 3.14 -7.96 -0.60
N VAL A 84 3.94 -7.07 -1.18
CA VAL A 84 5.30 -7.37 -1.62
C VAL A 84 6.26 -6.36 -1.01
N GLU A 85 7.36 -6.83 -0.43
CA GLU A 85 8.46 -5.95 -0.03
C GLU A 85 9.13 -5.38 -1.28
N VAL A 86 9.29 -4.06 -1.33
CA VAL A 86 9.85 -3.36 -2.50
C VAL A 86 11.04 -2.49 -2.12
N ALA A 87 11.91 -2.23 -3.09
CA ALA A 87 12.96 -1.24 -2.99
C ALA A 87 12.65 -0.05 -3.91
N THR A 88 12.96 1.16 -3.44
CA THR A 88 12.83 2.35 -4.28
C THR A 88 13.91 2.35 -5.34
N ALA A 89 13.49 2.47 -6.60
CA ALA A 89 14.39 2.70 -7.72
C ALA A 89 14.11 4.07 -8.34
N THR A 90 15.02 5.02 -8.14
CA THR A 90 14.98 6.33 -8.80
C THR A 90 16.18 6.47 -9.75
N PRO A 91 16.12 7.38 -10.74
CA PRO A 91 17.32 7.78 -11.47
C PRO A 91 18.49 8.11 -10.54
N GLY A 92 18.24 8.88 -9.47
CA GLY A 92 19.21 9.33 -8.48
C GLY A 92 19.90 8.21 -7.69
N ASP A 93 19.24 7.06 -7.53
CA ASP A 93 19.71 5.99 -6.65
C ASP A 93 20.15 4.74 -7.42
N THR A 94 19.33 4.26 -8.36
CA THR A 94 19.56 2.97 -9.06
C THR A 94 20.37 3.14 -10.33
N PHE A 95 20.25 4.29 -11.01
CA PHE A 95 20.81 4.48 -12.36
C PHE A 95 22.00 5.46 -12.40
N PHE A 96 22.13 6.38 -11.44
CA PHE A 96 23.30 7.25 -11.30
C PHE A 96 24.43 6.62 -10.46
N ARG A 97 25.00 5.50 -10.92
CA ARG A 97 26.39 5.19 -10.53
C ARG A 97 27.29 6.13 -11.30
N ARG A 98 27.74 7.25 -10.69
CA ARG A 98 28.85 8.04 -11.26
C ARG A 98 30.00 7.06 -11.54
N LYS A 99 30.33 6.84 -12.82
CA LYS A 99 31.63 6.25 -13.15
C LYS A 99 32.67 7.18 -12.55
N ALA A 100 33.58 6.64 -11.73
CA ALA A 100 34.74 7.40 -11.30
C ALA A 100 35.46 7.89 -12.57
N ALA A 101 35.78 9.19 -12.59
CA ALA A 101 36.55 9.80 -13.67
C ALA A 101 37.99 9.25 -13.69
#